data_AF-A0A1H9GQA4-F1
#
_entry.id   AF-A0A1H9GQA4-F1
#
_cell.length_a   1.000
_cell.length_b   1.000
_cell.length_c   1.000
_cell.angle_alpha   90.00
_cell.angle_beta   90.00
_cell.angle_gamma   90.00
#
_symmetry.space_group_name_H-M   'P 1'
#
loop_
_entity.id
_entity.type
_entity.pdbx_description
1 polymer ?
#
loop_
_entity_poly.entity_id
_entity_poly.type
_entity_poly.pdbx_seq_one_letter_code
_entity_poly.pdbx_strand_id
1 'polypeptide(L)'
;MTGRPEGRSLELYFIDGRPDGMLTAEVFNWTGHILMAPRTQISAALARKEARHTGVYLLMGERDGQPVAYLGEGDDISHRIKNHDINKDWWTTVVLVTSAANNLHKAHVQYLEARLIEVAKSVGRVVLDNATAPGRPTLSEAAQSNMETFLDYLFMVLPALRIDMFLASTRPDLVTTTPVMAASPVFELVNRRHGLEAKARLVEGDFIVDAGSLARAQWSGQGSEDSGYAQLHAELLRMGVLVPQGDHAVFSKSYAFKSTSGAAAVVNGRPANGTLEWRVVGSGQTYKAWEAEQLGAPS
;
A
#
# COMPACT_ATOMS: atom_id res chain seq x y z
N MET A 1 -22.18 17.75 -7.58
CA MET A 1 -22.74 17.11 -6.38
C MET A 1 -21.69 16.17 -5.84
N THR A 2 -20.92 16.61 -4.85
CA THR A 2 -19.90 15.77 -4.19
C THR A 2 -20.63 14.86 -3.20
N GLY A 3 -20.88 13.62 -3.60
CA GLY A 3 -21.50 12.61 -2.74
C GLY A 3 -20.66 12.41 -1.48
N ARG A 4 -21.33 12.32 -0.33
CA ARG A 4 -20.70 11.94 0.94
C ARG A 4 -20.02 10.57 0.74
N PRO A 5 -18.79 10.34 1.23
CA PRO A 5 -18.17 9.02 1.14
C PRO A 5 -19.10 7.98 1.76
N GLU A 6 -19.52 7.00 0.96
CA GLU A 6 -20.40 5.93 1.41
C GLU A 6 -19.59 4.91 2.22
N GLY A 7 -20.02 4.68 3.46
CA GLY A 7 -19.44 3.64 4.30
C GLY A 7 -19.69 2.25 3.71
N ARG A 8 -18.70 1.36 3.82
CA ARG A 8 -18.79 -0.04 3.39
C ARG A 8 -18.50 -0.95 4.57
N SER A 9 -19.25 -2.05 4.69
CA SER A 9 -19.03 -3.06 5.74
C SER A 9 -18.16 -4.19 5.21
N LEU A 10 -17.07 -4.47 5.90
CA LEU A 10 -16.16 -5.58 5.65
C LEU A 10 -16.39 -6.64 6.73
N GLU A 11 -16.72 -7.87 6.33
CA GLU A 11 -16.78 -9.03 7.21
C GLU A 11 -15.44 -9.78 7.12
N LEU A 12 -14.78 -9.93 8.27
CA LEU A 12 -13.61 -10.79 8.42
C LEU A 12 -14.00 -12.00 9.28
N TYR A 13 -13.82 -13.19 8.74
CA TYR A 13 -14.12 -14.43 9.44
C TYR A 13 -12.84 -15.25 9.62
N PHE A 14 -12.37 -15.34 10.87
CA PHE A 14 -11.20 -16.13 11.25
C PHE A 14 -11.61 -17.59 11.41
N ILE A 15 -11.30 -18.41 10.40
CA ILE A 15 -11.78 -19.80 10.29
C ILE A 15 -11.37 -20.63 11.51
N ASP A 16 -10.15 -20.41 12.01
CA ASP A 16 -9.60 -21.14 13.16
C ASP A 16 -9.72 -20.35 14.48
N GLY A 17 -10.41 -19.20 14.47
CA GLY A 17 -10.48 -18.27 15.61
C GLY A 17 -9.15 -17.58 15.95
N ARG A 18 -8.16 -17.64 15.05
CA ARG A 18 -6.82 -17.06 15.24
C ARG A 18 -6.51 -15.99 14.19
N PRO A 19 -5.88 -14.87 14.56
CA PRO A 19 -5.58 -13.78 13.63
C PRO A 19 -4.46 -14.11 12.63
N ASP A 20 -3.62 -15.11 12.92
CA ASP A 20 -2.50 -15.58 12.10
C ASP A 20 -2.82 -16.86 11.29
N GLY A 21 -4.05 -17.38 11.42
CA GLY A 21 -4.53 -18.56 10.70
C GLY A 21 -5.24 -18.22 9.39
N MET A 22 -6.05 -19.15 8.90
CA MET A 22 -6.94 -18.90 7.76
C MET A 22 -8.02 -17.88 8.11
N LEU A 23 -8.29 -16.97 7.18
CA LEU A 23 -9.42 -16.05 7.27
C LEU A 23 -10.09 -15.87 5.91
N THR A 24 -11.37 -15.53 5.94
CA THR A 24 -12.08 -15.03 4.77
C THR A 24 -12.45 -13.57 4.93
N ALA A 25 -12.54 -12.85 3.80
CA ALA A 25 -12.99 -11.47 3.75
C ALA A 25 -14.04 -11.28 2.66
N GLU A 26 -15.16 -10.67 3.03
CA GLU A 26 -16.29 -10.36 2.15
C GLU A 26 -16.82 -8.94 2.43
N VAL A 27 -17.38 -8.28 1.41
CA VAL A 27 -17.99 -6.96 1.53
C VAL A 27 -19.47 -7.07 1.20
N PHE A 28 -20.32 -6.44 2.01
CA PHE A 28 -21.76 -6.46 1.75
C PHE A 28 -22.10 -5.89 0.35
N ASN A 29 -22.95 -6.59 -0.40
CA ASN A 29 -23.28 -6.33 -1.81
C ASN A 29 -22.13 -6.45 -2.83
N TRP A 30 -20.99 -7.01 -2.44
CA TRP A 30 -19.92 -7.38 -3.38
C TRP A 30 -19.89 -8.90 -3.54
N THR A 31 -19.66 -9.39 -4.76
CA THR A 31 -19.65 -10.84 -5.04
C THR A 31 -18.28 -11.48 -4.85
N GLY A 32 -17.25 -10.69 -4.60
CA GLY A 32 -15.89 -11.17 -4.35
C GLY A 32 -15.79 -11.90 -3.01
N HIS A 33 -14.97 -12.94 -3.02
CA HIS A 33 -14.63 -13.73 -1.84
C HIS A 33 -13.10 -13.83 -1.77
N ILE A 34 -12.55 -13.48 -0.62
CA ILE A 34 -11.10 -13.59 -0.38
C ILE A 34 -10.87 -14.68 0.67
N LEU A 35 -9.94 -15.59 0.38
CA LEU A 35 -9.39 -16.55 1.35
C LEU A 35 -7.90 -16.26 1.51
N MET A 36 -7.48 -15.89 2.72
CA MET A 36 -6.07 -15.76 3.06
C MET A 36 -5.67 -16.94 3.95
N ALA A 37 -4.50 -17.52 3.67
CA ALA A 37 -3.99 -18.65 4.43
C ALA A 37 -2.45 -18.59 4.54
N PRO A 38 -1.88 -18.98 5.69
CA PRO A 38 -0.45 -19.27 5.75
C PRO A 38 -0.16 -20.55 4.97
N ARG A 39 1.05 -20.65 4.40
CA ARG A 39 1.51 -21.82 3.65
C ARG A 39 1.41 -23.11 4.45
N THR A 40 1.64 -23.05 5.76
CA THR A 40 1.52 -24.20 6.68
C THR A 40 0.11 -24.80 6.73
N GLN A 41 -0.91 -24.04 6.31
CA GLN A 41 -2.30 -24.49 6.26
C GLN A 41 -2.80 -24.69 4.81
N ILE A 42 -1.90 -24.74 3.82
CA ILE A 42 -2.30 -24.76 2.40
C ILE A 42 -3.20 -25.95 2.06
N SER A 43 -2.94 -27.13 2.65
CA SER A 43 -3.78 -28.31 2.40
C SER A 43 -5.22 -28.10 2.84
N ALA A 44 -5.45 -27.40 3.96
CA ALA A 44 -6.80 -27.10 4.46
C ALA A 44 -7.45 -26.01 3.60
N ALA A 45 -6.70 -24.98 3.21
CA ALA A 45 -7.18 -23.92 2.33
C ALA A 45 -7.64 -24.47 0.98
N LEU A 46 -6.85 -25.37 0.36
CA LEU A 46 -7.16 -25.98 -0.93
C LEU A 46 -8.28 -27.04 -0.89
N ALA A 47 -8.67 -27.50 0.31
CA ALA A 47 -9.82 -28.39 0.47
C ALA A 47 -11.16 -27.65 0.38
N ARG A 48 -11.15 -26.32 0.51
CA ARG A 48 -12.36 -25.48 0.43
C ARG A 48 -12.86 -25.37 -1.00
N LYS A 49 -14.19 -25.25 -1.17
CA LYS A 49 -14.82 -25.18 -2.49
C LYS A 49 -14.34 -23.97 -3.30
N GLU A 50 -14.15 -22.84 -2.63
CA GLU A 50 -13.77 -21.58 -3.26
C GLU A 50 -12.36 -21.65 -3.87
N ALA A 51 -11.47 -22.50 -3.36
CA ALA A 51 -10.14 -22.70 -3.94
C ALA A 51 -10.18 -23.37 -5.33
N ARG A 52 -11.30 -23.99 -5.69
CA ARG A 52 -11.52 -24.61 -7.01
C ARG A 52 -12.28 -23.70 -7.98
N HIS A 53 -12.64 -22.50 -7.55
CA HIS A 53 -13.32 -21.52 -8.40
C HIS A 53 -12.33 -20.85 -9.34
N THR A 54 -12.87 -20.28 -10.42
CA THR A 54 -12.13 -19.38 -11.30
C THR A 54 -11.79 -18.11 -10.53
N GLY A 55 -10.52 -17.70 -10.53
CA GLY A 55 -10.11 -16.47 -9.87
C GLY A 55 -8.63 -16.14 -10.05
N VAL A 56 -8.18 -15.20 -9.23
CA VAL A 56 -6.77 -14.79 -9.14
C VAL A 56 -6.22 -15.13 -7.77
N TYR A 57 -4.90 -15.27 -7.67
CA TYR A 57 -4.21 -15.53 -6.42
C TYR A 57 -2.92 -14.74 -6.31
N LEU A 58 -2.52 -14.50 -5.06
CA LEU A 58 -1.31 -13.80 -4.68
C LEU A 58 -0.50 -14.73 -3.78
N LEU A 59 0.75 -14.99 -4.14
CA LEU A 59 1.74 -15.58 -3.24
C LEU A 59 2.59 -14.45 -2.69
N MET A 60 2.82 -14.43 -1.38
CA MET A 60 3.59 -13.39 -0.68
C MET A 60 4.57 -14.04 0.28
N GLY A 61 5.72 -13.39 0.45
CA GLY A 61 6.80 -13.85 1.32
C GLY A 61 8.01 -12.95 1.16
N GLU A 62 9.17 -13.47 1.52
CA GLU A 62 10.43 -12.72 1.47
C GLU A 62 11.51 -13.55 0.79
N ARG A 63 12.42 -12.87 0.09
CA ARG A 63 13.65 -13.43 -0.45
C ARG A 63 14.77 -12.43 -0.23
N ASP A 64 15.88 -12.88 0.36
CA ASP A 64 17.04 -12.04 0.69
C ASP A 64 16.66 -10.77 1.50
N GLY A 65 15.70 -10.91 2.42
CA GLY A 65 15.20 -9.81 3.26
C GLY A 65 14.35 -8.77 2.53
N GLN A 66 13.95 -9.04 1.29
CA GLN A 66 13.05 -8.17 0.51
C GLN A 66 11.68 -8.83 0.32
N PRO A 67 10.59 -8.05 0.41
CA PRO A 67 9.25 -8.58 0.14
C PRO A 67 9.10 -8.94 -1.34
N VAL A 68 8.67 -10.17 -1.59
CA VAL A 68 8.41 -10.72 -2.92
C VAL A 68 6.95 -11.10 -3.03
N ALA A 69 6.37 -10.88 -4.21
CA ALA A 69 5.04 -11.34 -4.54
C ALA A 69 5.00 -12.02 -5.91
N TYR A 70 4.03 -12.90 -6.10
CA TYR A 70 3.68 -13.49 -7.39
C TYR A 70 2.17 -13.43 -7.54
N LEU A 71 1.71 -12.98 -8.69
CA LEU A 71 0.30 -12.86 -9.02
C LEU A 71 -0.03 -13.85 -10.12
N GLY A 72 -1.14 -14.57 -10.00
CA GLY A 72 -1.53 -15.52 -11.02
C GLY A 72 -3.03 -15.67 -11.13
N GLU A 73 -3.48 -16.27 -12.22
CA GLU A 73 -4.87 -16.67 -12.43
C GLU A 73 -5.02 -18.19 -12.60
N GLY A 74 -6.23 -18.68 -12.37
CA GLY A 74 -6.60 -20.04 -12.73
C GLY A 74 -8.10 -20.26 -12.78
N ASP A 75 -8.53 -21.16 -13.67
CA ASP A 75 -9.89 -21.70 -13.71
C ASP A 75 -10.15 -22.69 -12.55
N ASP A 76 -9.07 -23.30 -12.05
CA ASP A 76 -8.99 -23.97 -10.76
C ASP A 76 -7.71 -23.50 -10.07
N ILE A 77 -7.86 -22.61 -9.08
CA ILE A 77 -6.71 -22.03 -8.38
C ILE A 77 -5.95 -23.12 -7.60
N SER A 78 -6.63 -24.12 -7.05
CA SER A 78 -6.00 -25.18 -6.26
C SER A 78 -4.95 -25.96 -7.05
N HIS A 79 -5.19 -26.20 -8.34
CA HIS A 79 -4.23 -26.86 -9.20
C HIS A 79 -2.99 -25.99 -9.44
N ARG A 80 -3.18 -24.68 -9.64
CA ARG A 80 -2.08 -23.71 -9.81
C ARG A 80 -1.22 -23.61 -8.56
N ILE A 81 -1.83 -23.50 -7.38
CA ILE A 81 -1.09 -23.36 -6.13
C ILE A 81 -0.29 -24.63 -5.82
N LYS A 82 -0.84 -25.82 -6.04
CA LYS A 82 -0.08 -27.09 -5.88
C LYS A 82 1.18 -27.12 -6.74
N ASN A 83 1.07 -26.67 -7.99
CA ASN A 83 2.24 -26.57 -8.86
C ASN A 83 3.26 -25.54 -8.34
N HIS A 84 2.80 -24.41 -7.78
CA HIS A 84 3.71 -23.43 -7.18
C HIS A 84 4.34 -23.89 -5.88
N ASP A 85 3.63 -24.64 -5.04
CA ASP A 85 4.17 -25.17 -3.78
C ASP A 85 5.38 -26.09 -4.03
N ILE A 86 5.37 -26.83 -5.14
CA ILE A 86 6.49 -27.69 -5.57
C ILE A 86 7.67 -26.85 -6.11
N ASN A 87 7.38 -25.77 -6.83
CA ASN A 87 8.38 -25.05 -7.64
C ASN A 87 8.86 -23.72 -7.04
N LYS A 88 8.24 -23.24 -5.96
CA LYS A 88 8.56 -21.97 -5.29
C LYS A 88 8.62 -22.18 -3.78
N ASP A 89 9.76 -21.86 -3.19
CA ASP A 89 10.09 -22.08 -1.78
C ASP A 89 9.95 -20.81 -0.91
N TRP A 90 9.97 -19.62 -1.51
CA TRP A 90 10.03 -18.33 -0.81
C TRP A 90 8.72 -17.83 -0.17
N TRP A 91 7.57 -18.29 -0.66
CA TRP A 91 6.28 -17.74 -0.22
C TRP A 91 5.84 -18.37 1.11
N THR A 92 5.22 -17.55 1.95
CA THR A 92 4.76 -17.91 3.29
C THR A 92 3.26 -17.71 3.47
N THR A 93 2.65 -16.86 2.64
CA THR A 93 1.23 -16.54 2.68
C THR A 93 0.64 -16.58 1.28
N VAL A 94 -0.59 -17.08 1.17
CA VAL A 94 -1.38 -17.06 -0.06
C VAL A 94 -2.69 -16.30 0.17
N VAL A 95 -3.13 -15.58 -0.86
CA VAL A 95 -4.47 -14.99 -0.94
C VAL A 95 -5.13 -15.47 -2.20
N LEU A 96 -6.30 -16.09 -2.08
CA LEU A 96 -7.15 -16.48 -3.19
C LEU A 96 -8.29 -15.47 -3.30
N VAL A 97 -8.50 -14.93 -4.49
CA VAL A 97 -9.58 -14.00 -4.78
C VAL A 97 -10.47 -14.61 -5.85
N THR A 98 -11.67 -14.99 -5.44
CA THR A 98 -12.68 -15.63 -6.28
C THR A 98 -14.00 -14.88 -6.15
N SER A 99 -15.09 -15.46 -6.63
CA SER A 99 -16.43 -15.00 -6.30
C SER A 99 -17.24 -16.07 -5.60
N ALA A 100 -18.07 -15.66 -4.65
CA ALA A 100 -18.90 -16.55 -3.84
C ALA A 100 -19.83 -17.43 -4.70
N ALA A 101 -20.32 -16.89 -5.81
CA ALA A 101 -21.19 -17.56 -6.77
C ALA A 101 -20.45 -18.18 -7.99
N ASN A 102 -19.10 -18.19 -8.00
CA ASN A 102 -18.27 -18.67 -9.11
C ASN A 102 -18.64 -18.07 -10.49
N ASN A 103 -18.91 -16.77 -10.51
CA ASN A 103 -19.31 -16.00 -11.70
C ASN A 103 -18.13 -15.35 -12.46
N LEU A 104 -16.88 -15.64 -12.06
CA LEU A 104 -15.70 -15.21 -12.80
C LEU A 104 -15.39 -16.21 -13.93
N HIS A 105 -14.96 -15.69 -15.07
CA HIS A 105 -14.60 -16.48 -16.25
C HIS A 105 -13.18 -16.14 -16.70
N LYS A 106 -12.65 -16.92 -17.65
CA LYS A 106 -11.26 -16.82 -18.07
C LYS A 106 -10.81 -15.39 -18.41
N ALA A 107 -11.59 -14.71 -19.25
CA ALA A 107 -11.25 -13.35 -19.67
C ALA A 107 -11.30 -12.34 -18.51
N HIS A 108 -12.17 -12.55 -17.52
CA HIS A 108 -12.23 -11.73 -16.30
C HIS A 108 -10.95 -11.88 -15.49
N VAL A 109 -10.52 -13.11 -15.20
CA VAL A 109 -9.35 -13.34 -14.34
C VAL A 109 -8.03 -12.97 -15.01
N GLN A 110 -7.93 -13.13 -16.33
CA GLN A 110 -6.81 -12.60 -17.11
C GLN A 110 -6.74 -11.07 -17.04
N TYR A 111 -7.90 -10.40 -17.10
CA TYR A 111 -7.97 -8.95 -16.95
C TYR A 111 -7.56 -8.51 -15.55
N LEU A 112 -8.08 -9.17 -14.50
CA LEU A 112 -7.73 -8.90 -13.11
C LEU A 112 -6.23 -9.12 -12.86
N GLU A 113 -5.64 -10.24 -13.31
CA GLU A 113 -4.21 -10.52 -13.18
C GLU A 113 -3.36 -9.43 -13.84
N ALA A 114 -3.65 -9.07 -15.09
CA ALA A 114 -2.92 -8.03 -15.81
C ALA A 114 -2.97 -6.69 -15.05
N ARG A 115 -4.16 -6.31 -14.58
CA ARG A 115 -4.36 -5.07 -13.79
C ARG A 115 -3.65 -5.09 -12.45
N LEU A 116 -3.68 -6.21 -11.74
CA LEU A 116 -2.97 -6.36 -10.47
C LEU A 116 -1.46 -6.24 -10.66
N ILE A 117 -0.91 -6.87 -11.70
CA ILE A 117 0.53 -6.76 -12.04
C ILE A 117 0.89 -5.31 -12.41
N GLU A 118 0.09 -4.63 -13.24
CA GLU A 118 0.31 -3.23 -13.61
C GLU A 118 0.32 -2.30 -12.39
N VAL A 119 -0.63 -2.46 -11.47
CA VAL A 119 -0.72 -1.63 -10.25
C VAL A 119 0.43 -1.95 -9.31
N ALA A 120 0.75 -3.21 -9.06
CA ALA A 120 1.88 -3.59 -8.20
C ALA A 120 3.22 -3.06 -8.75
N LYS A 121 3.42 -3.10 -10.07
CA LYS A 121 4.61 -2.51 -10.73
C LYS A 121 4.65 -0.99 -10.63
N SER A 122 3.52 -0.31 -10.79
CA SER A 122 3.47 1.16 -10.73
C SER A 122 3.70 1.70 -9.32
N VAL A 123 3.26 0.96 -8.30
CA VAL A 123 3.55 1.25 -6.89
C VAL A 123 5.00 0.88 -6.55
N GLY A 124 5.48 -0.28 -7.00
CA GLY A 124 6.87 -0.70 -6.82
C GLY A 124 7.23 -1.08 -5.38
N ARG A 125 6.24 -1.43 -4.53
CA ARG A 125 6.46 -1.78 -3.12
C ARG A 125 7.08 -3.15 -2.87
N VAL A 126 6.88 -4.08 -3.79
CA VAL A 126 7.37 -5.46 -3.69
C VAL A 126 8.04 -5.84 -5.00
N VAL A 127 8.96 -6.79 -4.94
CA VAL A 127 9.53 -7.40 -6.16
C VAL A 127 8.54 -8.43 -6.68
N LEU A 128 8.17 -8.35 -7.96
CA LEU A 128 7.31 -9.36 -8.59
C LEU A 128 8.15 -10.47 -9.23
N ASP A 129 7.89 -11.72 -8.82
CA ASP A 129 8.51 -12.94 -9.37
C ASP A 129 7.80 -13.46 -10.64
N ASN A 130 6.91 -12.64 -11.22
CA ASN A 130 6.24 -12.91 -12.48
C ASN A 130 7.23 -12.78 -13.64
N ALA A 131 7.53 -13.90 -14.33
CA ALA A 131 8.41 -13.91 -15.50
C ALA A 131 7.89 -13.06 -16.68
N THR A 132 6.56 -12.94 -16.79
CA THR A 132 5.87 -12.17 -17.83
C THR A 132 4.72 -11.38 -17.23
N ALA A 133 4.42 -10.21 -17.81
CA ALA A 133 3.16 -9.51 -17.56
C ALA A 133 2.23 -9.77 -18.77
N PRO A 134 1.17 -10.57 -18.62
CA PRO A 134 0.23 -10.78 -19.71
C PRO A 134 -0.44 -9.45 -20.09
N GLY A 135 -0.68 -9.24 -21.38
CA GLY A 135 -1.46 -8.10 -21.85
C GLY A 135 -2.92 -8.19 -21.41
N ARG A 136 -3.61 -7.06 -21.31
CA ARG A 136 -5.04 -7.04 -20.99
C ARG A 136 -5.83 -7.75 -22.10
N PRO A 137 -6.70 -8.72 -21.78
CA PRO A 137 -7.58 -9.31 -22.78
C PRO A 137 -8.62 -8.27 -23.24
N THR A 138 -9.17 -8.46 -24.43
CA THR A 138 -10.29 -7.64 -24.91
C THR A 138 -11.57 -8.04 -24.19
N LEU A 139 -12.19 -7.09 -23.50
CA LEU A 139 -13.50 -7.22 -22.86
C LEU A 139 -14.49 -6.23 -23.48
N SER A 140 -15.79 -6.49 -23.33
CA SER A 140 -16.79 -5.44 -23.58
C SER A 140 -16.65 -4.31 -22.55
N GLU A 141 -17.13 -3.12 -22.89
CA GLU A 141 -17.11 -1.96 -21.98
C GLU A 141 -17.77 -2.28 -20.63
N ALA A 142 -18.92 -2.96 -20.67
CA ALA A 142 -19.64 -3.37 -19.46
C ALA A 142 -18.83 -4.37 -18.61
N ALA A 143 -18.21 -5.37 -19.24
CA ALA A 143 -17.39 -6.35 -18.52
C ALA A 143 -16.13 -5.69 -17.93
N GLN A 144 -15.50 -4.78 -18.66
CA GLN A 144 -14.36 -4.01 -18.16
C GLN A 144 -14.75 -3.16 -16.95
N SER A 145 -15.86 -2.41 -17.03
CA SER A 145 -16.37 -1.60 -15.92
C SER A 145 -16.65 -2.42 -14.66
N ASN A 146 -17.21 -3.62 -14.84
CA ASN A 146 -17.43 -4.56 -13.74
C ASN A 146 -16.12 -5.05 -13.11
N MET A 147 -15.09 -5.33 -13.92
CA MET A 147 -13.77 -5.74 -13.41
C MET A 147 -13.03 -4.62 -12.69
N GLU A 148 -13.15 -3.37 -13.16
CA GLU A 148 -12.63 -2.20 -12.44
C GLU A 148 -13.31 -2.03 -11.09
N THR A 149 -14.64 -2.12 -11.06
CA THR A 149 -15.39 -2.06 -9.80
C THR A 149 -14.97 -3.19 -8.85
N PHE A 150 -14.74 -4.39 -9.39
CA PHE A 150 -14.24 -5.52 -8.60
C PHE A 150 -12.85 -5.22 -8.00
N LEU A 151 -11.95 -4.61 -8.77
CA LEU A 151 -10.63 -4.19 -8.31
C LEU A 151 -10.72 -3.08 -7.26
N ASP A 152 -11.66 -2.13 -7.37
CA ASP A 152 -11.85 -1.08 -6.38
C ASP A 152 -12.20 -1.66 -5.00
N TYR A 153 -13.09 -2.66 -4.95
CA TYR A 153 -13.37 -3.39 -3.72
C TYR A 153 -12.15 -4.18 -3.24
N LEU A 154 -11.45 -4.87 -4.15
CA LEU A 154 -10.26 -5.64 -3.78
C LEU A 154 -9.16 -4.75 -3.18
N PHE A 155 -8.87 -3.60 -3.79
CA PHE A 155 -7.87 -2.64 -3.29
C PHE A 155 -8.29 -1.95 -1.99
N MET A 156 -9.59 -1.91 -1.68
CA MET A 156 -10.09 -1.48 -0.38
C MET A 156 -9.90 -2.57 0.69
N VAL A 157 -10.13 -3.85 0.36
CA VAL A 157 -10.07 -4.96 1.32
C VAL A 157 -8.63 -5.38 1.64
N LEU A 158 -7.74 -5.43 0.66
CA LEU A 158 -6.37 -5.92 0.84
C LEU A 158 -5.56 -5.18 1.92
N PRO A 159 -5.62 -3.83 2.05
CA PRO A 159 -4.97 -3.13 3.16
C PRO A 159 -5.50 -3.53 4.54
N ALA A 160 -6.79 -3.85 4.66
CA ALA A 160 -7.35 -4.35 5.92
C ALA A 160 -6.78 -5.74 6.29
N LEU A 161 -6.32 -6.49 5.29
CA LEU A 161 -5.58 -7.75 5.44
C LEU A 161 -4.06 -7.55 5.56
N ARG A 162 -3.60 -6.31 5.73
CA ARG A 162 -2.17 -5.90 5.78
C ARG A 162 -1.41 -6.16 4.48
N ILE A 163 -2.09 -6.05 3.35
CA ILE A 163 -1.49 -6.22 2.01
C ILE A 163 -1.53 -4.87 1.29
N ASP A 164 -0.44 -4.11 1.46
CA ASP A 164 -0.37 -2.72 1.02
C ASP A 164 0.36 -2.53 -0.32
N MET A 165 0.69 -3.62 -1.03
CA MET A 165 1.51 -3.57 -2.25
C MET A 165 0.83 -2.90 -3.46
N PHE A 166 -0.49 -2.67 -3.38
CA PHE A 166 -1.27 -1.96 -4.38
C PHE A 166 -1.63 -0.52 -3.98
N LEU A 167 -1.32 -0.11 -2.75
CA LEU A 167 -1.69 1.20 -2.23
C LEU A 167 -0.64 2.24 -2.62
N ALA A 168 -0.97 3.12 -3.56
CA ALA A 168 -0.11 4.24 -3.92
C ALA A 168 -0.10 5.31 -2.80
N SER A 169 1.06 5.48 -2.16
CA SER A 169 1.30 6.57 -1.21
C SER A 169 1.85 7.83 -1.89
N THR A 170 2.18 7.78 -3.18
CA THR A 170 2.52 8.98 -3.94
C THR A 170 1.28 9.79 -4.26
N ARG A 171 1.36 11.10 -4.16
CA ARG A 171 0.31 12.03 -4.58
C ARG A 171 0.80 12.76 -5.84
N PRO A 172 -0.05 12.92 -6.88
CA PRO A 172 0.29 13.80 -7.98
C PRO A 172 0.56 15.22 -7.45
N ASP A 173 1.43 15.96 -8.11
CA ASP A 173 1.73 17.33 -7.73
C ASP A 173 0.46 18.17 -7.93
N LEU A 174 -0.26 18.42 -6.83
CA LEU A 174 -1.39 19.31 -6.84
C LEU A 174 -0.84 20.73 -7.00
N VAL A 175 -0.77 21.19 -8.26
CA VAL A 175 -0.68 22.61 -8.56
C VAL A 175 -1.92 23.26 -7.97
N THR A 176 -1.72 24.11 -6.98
CA THR A 176 -2.74 24.76 -6.16
C THR A 176 -3.81 25.47 -6.99
N THR A 177 -4.97 24.84 -7.21
CA THR A 177 -6.18 25.55 -7.66
C THR A 177 -7.45 24.93 -7.09
N THR A 178 -7.63 24.96 -5.77
CA THR A 178 -8.96 25.20 -5.18
C THR A 178 -8.80 25.59 -3.70
N PRO A 179 -9.30 26.75 -3.25
CA PRO A 179 -9.57 26.94 -1.84
C PRO A 179 -10.89 26.21 -1.54
N VAL A 180 -10.98 25.54 -0.38
CA VAL A 180 -12.17 25.48 0.50
C VAL A 180 -12.01 24.34 1.52
N MET A 181 -12.31 24.71 2.77
CA MET A 181 -12.30 23.95 4.03
C MET A 181 -10.95 23.82 4.75
N ALA A 182 -10.73 24.75 5.68
CA ALA A 182 -9.66 24.80 6.69
C ALA A 182 -8.31 24.27 6.19
N ALA A 183 -7.64 25.04 5.33
CA ALA A 183 -6.33 24.67 4.81
C ALA A 183 -5.37 24.41 5.99
N SER A 184 -5.02 23.14 6.20
CA SER A 184 -3.93 22.79 7.11
C SER A 184 -2.71 23.64 6.73
N PRO A 185 -2.01 24.24 7.71
CA PRO A 185 -0.85 25.06 7.41
C PRO A 185 0.22 24.23 6.70
N VAL A 186 1.10 24.93 5.99
CA VAL A 186 2.33 24.30 5.49
C VAL A 186 3.30 24.14 6.66
N PHE A 187 3.80 22.93 6.83
CA PHE A 187 4.85 22.60 7.77
C PHE A 187 6.21 22.55 7.05
N GLU A 188 7.26 22.94 7.75
CA GLU A 188 8.65 22.85 7.30
C GLU A 188 9.50 22.06 8.29
N LEU A 189 10.49 21.35 7.75
CA LEU A 189 11.59 20.76 8.50
C LEU A 189 12.89 21.28 7.90
N VAL A 190 13.67 21.97 8.71
CA VAL A 190 14.96 22.55 8.31
C VAL A 190 16.07 21.97 9.17
N ASN A 191 16.97 21.19 8.58
CA ASN A 191 18.17 20.69 9.25
C ASN A 191 19.40 21.40 8.70
N ARG A 192 19.78 22.51 9.35
CA ARG A 192 20.90 23.37 8.89
C ARG A 192 22.24 22.65 8.86
N ARG A 193 22.48 21.71 9.78
CA ARG A 193 23.75 20.95 9.84
C ARG A 193 23.96 20.13 8.57
N HIS A 194 22.88 19.63 7.98
CA HIS A 194 22.90 18.79 6.79
C HIS A 194 22.32 19.49 5.55
N GLY A 195 22.00 20.78 5.63
CA GLY A 195 21.43 21.54 4.51
C GLY A 195 20.10 21.00 3.98
N LEU A 196 19.25 20.43 4.86
CA LEU A 196 17.96 19.86 4.44
C LEU A 196 16.84 20.88 4.63
N GLU A 197 15.97 20.97 3.64
CA GLU A 197 14.69 21.68 3.69
C GLU A 197 13.61 20.80 3.08
N ALA A 198 12.54 20.55 3.85
CA ALA A 198 11.39 19.79 3.41
C ALA A 198 10.09 20.51 3.80
N LYS A 199 9.08 20.41 2.94
CA LYS A 199 7.75 20.99 3.18
C LYS A 199 6.70 19.91 3.18
N ALA A 200 5.69 20.07 4.03
CA ALA A 200 4.62 19.10 4.17
C ALA A 200 3.28 19.74 4.52
N ARG A 201 2.18 19.01 4.26
CA ARG A 201 0.81 19.42 4.56
C ARG A 201 0.03 18.22 5.12
N LEU A 202 -0.88 18.47 6.08
CA LEU A 202 -1.81 17.46 6.56
C LEU A 202 -3.11 17.53 5.75
N VAL A 203 -3.40 16.51 4.96
CA VAL A 203 -4.60 16.45 4.09
C VAL A 203 -5.30 15.13 4.34
N GLU A 204 -6.57 15.19 4.75
CA GLU A 204 -7.42 14.00 5.01
C GLU A 204 -6.77 12.96 5.95
N GLY A 205 -5.95 13.42 6.91
CA GLY A 205 -5.25 12.56 7.87
C GLY A 205 -3.91 12.01 7.39
N ASP A 206 -3.53 12.20 6.13
CA ASP A 206 -2.20 11.87 5.61
C ASP A 206 -1.25 13.08 5.74
N PHE A 207 -0.03 12.84 6.21
CA PHE A 207 1.02 13.86 6.26
C PHE A 207 1.86 13.82 4.98
N ILE A 208 1.57 14.71 4.04
CA ILE A 208 2.14 14.68 2.70
C ILE A 208 3.39 15.54 2.67
N VAL A 209 4.55 14.96 2.39
CA VAL A 209 5.77 15.70 2.06
C VAL A 209 5.76 16.03 0.57
N ASP A 210 5.97 17.30 0.23
CA ASP A 210 5.88 17.80 -1.14
C ASP A 210 7.09 17.36 -1.98
N ALA A 211 6.86 17.14 -3.28
CA ALA A 211 7.93 16.96 -4.27
C ALA A 211 8.92 18.13 -4.22
N GLY A 212 10.20 17.83 -4.49
CA GLY A 212 11.30 18.79 -4.39
C GLY A 212 11.85 18.97 -2.98
N SER A 213 11.19 18.44 -1.94
CA SER A 213 11.75 18.40 -0.59
C SER A 213 13.05 17.60 -0.53
N LEU A 214 13.97 18.00 0.34
CA LEU A 214 15.25 17.33 0.55
C LEU A 214 15.18 16.34 1.71
N ALA A 215 15.89 15.23 1.56
CA ALA A 215 16.15 14.22 2.58
C ALA A 215 17.63 13.83 2.57
N ARG A 216 18.08 13.10 3.59
CA ARG A 216 19.39 12.44 3.57
C ARG A 216 19.42 11.32 2.53
N ALA A 217 20.52 11.23 1.77
CA ALA A 217 20.72 10.14 0.82
C ALA A 217 20.90 8.77 1.50
N GLN A 218 21.45 8.75 2.70
CA GLN A 218 21.78 7.54 3.46
C GLN A 218 21.19 7.60 4.86
N TRP A 219 20.80 6.43 5.36
CA TRP A 219 20.43 6.24 6.76
C TRP A 219 21.67 6.32 7.66
N SER A 220 21.58 7.08 8.75
CA SER A 220 22.66 7.33 9.70
C SER A 220 22.26 7.18 11.18
N GLY A 221 21.08 6.60 11.45
CA GLY A 221 20.67 6.24 12.80
C GLY A 221 21.41 4.98 13.28
N GLN A 222 22.51 5.17 14.01
CA GLN A 222 23.26 4.05 14.60
C GLN A 222 22.40 3.24 15.56
N GLY A 223 22.40 1.92 15.41
CA GLY A 223 21.59 1.01 16.23
C GLY A 223 20.10 1.03 15.89
N SER A 224 19.71 1.64 14.77
CA SER A 224 18.34 1.70 14.28
C SER A 224 18.22 1.30 12.81
N GLU A 225 19.21 0.60 12.28
CA GLU A 225 19.30 0.15 10.89
C GLU A 225 18.18 -0.83 10.55
N ASP A 226 17.75 -1.64 11.51
CA ASP A 226 16.63 -2.59 11.36
C ASP A 226 15.26 -1.98 11.73
N SER A 227 15.21 -0.68 12.04
CA SER A 227 13.95 -0.03 12.42
C SER A 227 13.00 0.11 11.23
N GLY A 228 11.70 0.14 11.51
CA GLY A 228 10.68 0.39 10.47
C GLY A 228 10.89 1.72 9.71
N TYR A 229 11.52 2.72 10.33
CA TYR A 229 11.86 3.98 9.64
C TYR A 229 13.03 3.83 8.67
N ALA A 230 14.04 3.02 9.01
CA ALA A 230 15.14 2.72 8.10
C ALA A 230 14.66 1.92 6.90
N GLN A 231 13.79 0.93 7.13
CA GLN A 231 13.14 0.16 6.08
C GLN A 231 12.29 1.05 5.16
N LEU A 232 11.50 1.97 5.72
CA LEU A 232 10.73 2.95 4.93
C LEU A 232 11.64 3.85 4.10
N HIS A 233 12.74 4.35 4.65
CA HIS A 233 13.71 5.17 3.89
C HIS A 233 14.28 4.39 2.69
N ALA A 234 14.72 3.15 2.92
CA ALA A 234 15.21 2.27 1.86
C ALA A 234 14.13 1.93 0.82
N GLU A 235 12.88 1.71 1.26
CA GLU A 235 11.73 1.48 0.39
C GLU A 235 11.50 2.67 -0.56
N LEU A 236 11.53 3.90 -0.04
CA LEU A 236 11.31 5.10 -0.87
C LEU A 236 12.43 5.33 -1.88
N LEU A 237 13.67 4.99 -1.54
CA LEU A 237 14.78 4.98 -2.50
C LEU A 237 14.56 3.94 -3.59
N ARG A 238 14.18 2.71 -3.20
CA ARG A 238 13.92 1.60 -4.13
C ARG A 238 12.75 1.89 -5.08
N MET A 239 11.70 2.56 -4.59
CA MET A 239 10.55 3.00 -5.39
C MET A 239 10.86 4.22 -6.29
N GLY A 240 12.02 4.86 -6.13
CA GLY A 240 12.37 6.09 -6.83
C GLY A 240 11.57 7.32 -6.37
N VAL A 241 10.89 7.24 -5.22
CA VAL A 241 10.25 8.40 -4.57
C VAL A 241 11.33 9.33 -4.02
N LEU A 242 12.37 8.76 -3.40
CA LEU A 242 13.60 9.46 -3.07
C LEU A 242 14.64 9.17 -4.15
N VAL A 243 15.21 10.23 -4.74
CA VAL A 243 16.24 10.11 -5.76
C VAL A 243 17.54 10.72 -5.21
N PRO A 244 18.61 9.92 -5.01
CA PRO A 244 19.90 10.43 -4.54
C PRO A 244 20.50 11.49 -5.47
N GLN A 245 21.01 12.56 -4.90
CA GLN A 245 21.74 13.66 -5.52
C GLN A 245 22.89 14.07 -4.58
N GLY A 246 24.05 13.40 -4.73
CA GLY A 246 25.18 13.59 -3.83
C GLY A 246 24.87 13.12 -2.40
N ASP A 247 25.06 13.99 -1.41
CA ASP A 247 24.79 13.70 0.01
C ASP A 247 23.30 13.80 0.39
N HIS A 248 22.47 14.30 -0.53
CA HIS A 248 21.02 14.47 -0.36
C HIS A 248 20.26 13.48 -1.23
N ALA A 249 18.99 13.30 -0.91
CA ALA A 249 18.00 12.74 -1.82
C ALA A 249 16.87 13.75 -1.98
N VAL A 250 16.25 13.78 -3.15
CA VAL A 250 15.11 14.66 -3.45
C VAL A 250 13.86 13.83 -3.58
N PHE A 251 12.76 14.29 -2.98
CA PHE A 251 11.44 13.72 -3.24
C PHE A 251 11.04 14.01 -4.69
N SER A 252 11.08 12.99 -5.56
CA SER A 252 10.71 13.13 -6.98
C SER A 252 9.21 13.32 -7.20
N LYS A 253 8.41 12.93 -6.21
CA LYS A 253 6.95 13.05 -6.15
C LYS A 253 6.54 13.34 -4.71
N SER A 254 5.39 13.98 -4.54
CA SER A 254 4.79 14.16 -3.22
C SER A 254 4.44 12.80 -2.59
N TYR A 255 4.69 12.60 -1.30
CA TYR A 255 4.51 11.31 -0.62
C TYR A 255 3.72 11.45 0.69
N ALA A 256 2.64 10.66 0.82
CA ALA A 256 1.77 10.60 1.98
C ALA A 256 2.33 9.64 3.04
N PHE A 257 2.80 10.20 4.16
CA PHE A 257 3.23 9.45 5.33
C PHE A 257 2.08 9.20 6.30
N LYS A 258 2.11 8.04 6.95
CA LYS A 258 1.16 7.66 8.02
C LYS A 258 1.41 8.35 9.36
N SER A 259 2.54 9.04 9.51
CA SER A 259 2.85 9.81 10.71
C SER A 259 3.85 10.91 10.43
N THR A 260 3.77 11.98 11.23
CA THR A 260 4.75 13.08 11.21
C THR A 260 6.17 12.60 11.54
N SER A 261 6.30 11.64 12.47
CA SER A 261 7.60 11.05 12.84
C SER A 261 8.20 10.20 11.72
N GLY A 262 7.40 9.43 10.98
CA GLY A 262 7.87 8.72 9.79
C GLY A 262 8.42 9.67 8.74
N ALA A 263 7.69 10.76 8.46
CA ALA A 263 8.15 11.80 7.54
C ALA A 263 9.46 12.46 8.01
N ALA A 264 9.53 12.87 9.27
CA ALA A 264 10.73 13.50 9.84
C ALA A 264 11.93 12.55 9.85
N ALA A 265 11.70 11.26 10.14
CA ALA A 265 12.76 10.27 10.20
C ALA A 265 13.37 9.99 8.83
N VAL A 266 12.52 9.89 7.79
CA VAL A 266 12.97 9.74 6.40
C VAL A 266 13.76 10.97 5.96
N VAL A 267 13.23 12.18 6.18
CA VAL A 267 13.93 13.43 5.82
C VAL A 267 15.30 13.51 6.50
N ASN A 268 15.37 13.26 7.81
CA ASN A 268 16.61 13.33 8.58
C ASN A 268 17.53 12.10 8.41
N GLY A 269 17.09 11.03 7.74
CA GLY A 269 17.85 9.77 7.62
C GLY A 269 18.24 9.16 8.96
N ARG A 270 17.38 9.27 9.98
CA ARG A 270 17.54 8.72 11.34
C ARG A 270 16.20 8.79 12.08
N PRO A 271 16.01 8.06 13.20
CA PRO A 271 14.82 8.25 14.03
C PRO A 271 14.67 9.70 14.48
N ALA A 272 13.48 10.28 14.32
CA ALA A 272 13.19 11.67 14.64
C ALA A 272 11.77 11.83 15.20
N ASN A 273 11.60 12.77 16.13
CA ASN A 273 10.28 13.07 16.69
C ASN A 273 9.58 14.14 15.83
N GLY A 274 8.70 13.69 14.94
CA GLY A 274 8.02 14.59 14.00
C GLY A 274 7.21 15.69 14.66
N THR A 275 6.68 15.46 15.86
CA THR A 275 5.88 16.46 16.58
C THR A 275 6.68 17.70 16.99
N LEU A 276 8.02 17.59 17.05
CA LEU A 276 8.94 18.68 17.41
C LEU A 276 9.78 19.17 16.23
N GLU A 277 10.05 18.30 15.25
CA GLU A 277 10.86 18.59 14.07
C GLU A 277 10.09 19.45 13.05
N TRP A 278 8.81 19.13 12.81
CA TRP A 278 7.97 19.88 11.89
C TRP A 278 7.46 21.16 12.53
N ARG A 279 7.56 22.29 11.82
CA ARG A 279 7.13 23.60 12.28
C ARG A 279 6.23 24.28 11.27
N VAL A 280 5.24 25.04 11.72
CA VAL A 280 4.38 25.84 10.84
C VAL A 280 5.21 26.95 10.22
N VAL A 281 5.19 27.02 8.89
CA VAL A 281 5.87 28.07 8.12
C VAL A 281 5.36 29.44 8.57
N GLY A 282 6.28 30.36 8.85
CA GLY A 282 5.98 31.73 9.25
C GLY A 282 5.84 31.96 10.75
N SER A 283 5.24 31.01 11.51
CA SER A 283 5.14 31.13 12.98
C SER A 283 6.26 30.40 13.72
N GLY A 284 6.89 29.39 13.11
CA GLY A 284 7.92 28.54 13.72
C GLY A 284 7.37 27.63 14.83
N GLN A 285 6.06 27.63 15.06
CA GLN A 285 5.36 26.80 16.02
C GLN A 285 5.52 25.32 15.65
N THR A 286 5.88 24.46 16.60
CA THR A 286 6.00 23.02 16.35
C THR A 286 4.64 22.38 16.05
N TYR A 287 4.61 21.30 15.28
CA TYR A 287 3.40 20.51 15.01
C TYR A 287 2.64 20.16 16.30
N LYS A 288 3.36 19.76 17.37
CA LYS A 288 2.75 19.47 18.70
C LYS A 288 1.93 20.63 19.26
N ALA A 289 2.44 21.85 19.15
CA ALA A 289 1.79 23.04 19.69
C ALA A 289 0.59 23.45 18.82
N TRP A 290 0.74 23.36 17.50
CA TRP A 290 -0.36 23.58 16.57
C TRP A 290 -1.50 22.58 16.79
N GLU A 291 -1.19 21.29 16.94
CA GLU A 291 -2.20 20.24 17.17
C GLU A 291 -2.93 20.44 18.50
N ALA A 292 -2.21 20.84 19.56
CA ALA A 292 -2.83 21.17 20.85
C ALA A 292 -3.80 22.36 20.76
N GLU A 293 -3.49 23.38 19.94
CA GLU A 293 -4.40 24.51 19.70
C GLU A 293 -5.66 24.08 18.92
N GLN A 294 -5.53 23.18 17.94
CA GLN A 294 -6.68 22.64 17.21
C GLN A 294 -7.60 21.82 18.13
N LEU A 295 -7.04 21.06 19.08
CA LEU A 295 -7.82 20.29 20.06
C LEU A 295 -8.43 21.15 21.18
N GLY A 296 -7.81 22.29 21.50
CA GLY A 296 -8.26 23.22 22.54
C GLY A 296 -9.24 24.28 22.05
N ALA A 297 -9.39 24.46 20.73
CA ALA A 297 -10.37 25.37 20.16
C ALA A 297 -11.79 24.79 20.30
N PRO A 298 -12.76 25.51 20.92
CA PRO A 298 -14.14 25.06 20.93
C PRO A 298 -14.67 24.98 19.49
N SER A 299 -15.34 23.87 19.17
CA SER A 299 -15.98 23.62 17.87
C SER A 299 -17.05 24.64 17.53
#